data_AF-A0A7S3CW37-F1
#
_entry.id   AF-A0A7S3CW37-F1
#
_cell.length_a   1.000
_cell.length_b   1.000
_cell.length_c   1.000
_cell.angle_alpha   90.00
_cell.angle_beta   90.00
_cell.angle_gamma   90.00
#
_symmetry.space_group_name_H-M   'P 1'
#
loop_
_entity.id
_entity.type
_entity.pdbx_description
1 polymer ?
#
loop_
_entity_poly.entity_id
_entity_poly.type
_entity_poly.pdbx_seq_one_letter_code
_entity_poly.pdbx_strand_id
1 'polypeptide(L)'
;DFIQQPGIHAFAYSVNADSGNWNWGKYFYNSSQAIQQAKGCQVGRQGKLIFQGNTLVMPTIVQIDILTGQIDFVISIDFIDQSLENVFQQFGALYFDEEDPKTGQPHFYSSFIHNDQIQVVKIDESRMEVVWSYKFSKVSANAYENIKVPRFLHQDQ
;
A
#
# COMPACT_ATOMS: atom_id res chain seq x y z
N ASP A 1 13.37 28.74 -11.64
CA ASP A 1 12.55 28.58 -10.43
C ASP A 1 12.03 27.17 -10.32
N PHE A 2 12.55 26.41 -9.35
CA PHE A 2 11.95 25.16 -8.93
C PHE A 2 10.68 25.53 -8.16
N ILE A 3 9.53 25.34 -8.79
CA ILE A 3 8.26 25.36 -8.06
C ILE A 3 8.35 24.20 -7.07
N GLN A 4 8.53 24.50 -5.78
CA GLN A 4 8.19 23.55 -4.73
C GLN A 4 6.71 23.26 -4.92
N GLN A 5 6.38 22.11 -5.51
CA GLN A 5 5.05 21.55 -5.30
C GLN A 5 4.88 21.46 -3.79
N PRO A 6 3.77 21.95 -3.20
CA PRO A 6 3.50 21.80 -1.78
C PRO A 6 3.73 20.33 -1.44
N GLY A 7 4.80 20.06 -0.69
CA GLY A 7 5.29 18.70 -0.56
C GLY A 7 4.17 17.86 0.01
N ILE A 8 3.71 16.89 -0.76
CA ILE A 8 2.72 15.96 -0.27
C ILE A 8 3.49 15.01 0.63
N HIS A 9 3.22 15.09 1.93
CA HIS A 9 3.98 14.40 2.96
C HIS A 9 3.06 13.50 3.78
N ALA A 10 3.55 12.30 4.07
CA ALA A 10 2.94 11.44 5.07
C ALA A 10 3.71 11.56 6.39
N PHE A 11 2.98 11.42 7.49
CA PHE A 11 3.53 11.35 8.84
C PHE A 11 2.84 10.21 9.58
N ALA A 12 3.63 9.31 10.17
CA ALA A 12 3.15 8.26 11.04
C ALA A 12 3.80 8.42 12.42
N TYR A 13 3.05 8.13 13.48
CA TYR A 13 3.55 8.23 14.84
C TYR A 13 2.88 7.23 15.76
N SER A 14 3.52 7.00 16.90
CA SER A 14 3.00 6.18 17.99
C SER A 14 3.09 6.97 19.29
N VAL A 15 1.99 6.97 20.04
CA VAL A 15 1.89 7.56 21.37
C VAL A 15 1.55 6.46 22.38
N ASN A 16 2.16 6.54 23.55
CA ASN A 16 1.78 5.71 24.67
C ASN A 16 0.41 6.20 25.19
N ALA A 17 -0.59 5.31 25.17
CA ALA A 17 -1.96 5.68 25.51
C ALA A 17 -2.14 6.11 26.97
N ASP A 18 -1.32 5.58 27.89
CA ASP A 18 -1.44 5.85 29.33
C ASP A 18 -0.80 7.19 29.72
N SER A 19 0.37 7.50 29.14
CA SER A 19 1.17 8.69 29.49
C SER A 19 1.05 9.85 28.51
N GLY A 20 0.55 9.59 27.29
CA GLY A 20 0.55 10.56 26.19
C GLY A 20 1.94 10.86 25.61
N ASN A 21 2.99 10.18 26.09
CA ASN A 21 4.34 10.36 25.58
C ASN A 21 4.48 9.79 24.17
N TRP A 22 5.32 10.43 23.35
CA TRP A 22 5.70 9.91 22.05
C TRP A 22 6.57 8.66 22.22
N ASN A 23 6.20 7.57 21.55
CA ASN A 23 7.09 6.42 21.38
C ASN A 23 8.06 6.71 20.22
N TRP A 24 7.52 7.15 19.09
CA TRP A 24 8.26 7.55 17.90
C TRP A 24 7.38 8.36 16.94
N GLY A 25 8.03 9.07 16.01
CA GLY A 25 7.38 9.75 14.87
C GLY A 25 8.26 9.64 13.64
N LYS A 26 7.66 9.43 12.47
CA LYS A 26 8.36 9.28 11.20
C LYS A 26 7.73 10.13 10.11
N TYR A 27 8.57 10.91 9.45
CA TYR A 27 8.22 11.76 8.33
C TYR A 27 8.67 11.11 7.02
N PHE A 28 7.75 11.04 6.06
CA PHE A 28 8.02 10.49 4.74
C PHE A 28 8.21 11.62 3.73
N TYR A 29 9.36 11.63 3.08
CA TYR A 29 9.71 12.65 2.10
C TYR A 29 10.45 12.07 0.91
N ASN A 30 10.35 12.81 -0.20
CA ASN A 30 10.60 12.41 -1.58
C ASN A 30 12.02 11.86 -1.89
N SER A 31 12.95 11.83 -0.94
CA SER A 31 14.33 11.41 -1.18
C SER A 31 14.79 10.19 -0.37
N SER A 32 13.99 9.72 0.59
CA SER A 32 14.35 8.55 1.42
C SER A 32 13.30 7.45 1.33
N GLN A 33 12.02 7.81 1.38
CA GLN A 33 10.88 6.90 1.34
C GLN A 33 9.70 7.67 0.75
N ALA A 34 9.40 7.44 -0.52
CA ALA A 34 8.59 8.34 -1.34
C ALA A 34 7.08 8.22 -1.08
N ILE A 35 6.65 7.98 0.16
CA ILE A 35 5.23 7.93 0.52
C ILE A 35 4.71 9.34 0.71
N GLN A 36 3.80 9.74 -0.18
CA GLN A 36 3.24 11.07 -0.23
C GLN A 36 1.99 11.20 0.64
N GLN A 37 1.15 10.18 0.69
CA GLN A 37 -0.10 10.20 1.45
C GLN A 37 -0.33 8.85 2.11
N ALA A 38 -0.93 8.85 3.32
CA ALA A 38 -1.51 7.67 3.94
C ALA A 38 -3.03 7.73 3.79
N LYS A 39 -3.65 6.64 3.33
CA LYS A 39 -5.07 6.58 2.96
C LYS A 39 -5.87 5.60 3.82
N GLY A 40 -5.22 4.58 4.38
CA GLY A 40 -5.84 3.61 5.27
C GLY A 40 -4.77 2.84 6.02
N CYS A 41 -5.09 2.32 7.20
CA CYS A 41 -4.17 1.53 7.99
C CYS A 41 -4.89 0.44 8.77
N GLN A 42 -4.15 -0.61 9.07
CA GLN A 42 -4.58 -1.70 9.92
C GLN A 42 -3.40 -2.16 10.77
N VAL A 43 -3.67 -2.44 12.04
CA VAL A 43 -2.71 -3.14 12.89
C VAL A 43 -2.82 -4.63 12.56
N GLY A 44 -1.75 -5.18 12.01
CA GLY A 44 -1.58 -6.60 11.80
C GLY A 44 -1.05 -7.30 13.05
N ARG A 45 -0.56 -8.53 12.86
CA ARG A 45 -0.03 -9.33 13.96
C ARG A 45 1.30 -8.78 14.47
N GLN A 46 1.69 -9.17 15.68
CA GLN A 46 3.02 -8.93 16.26
C GLN A 46 3.42 -7.45 16.35
N GLY A 47 2.44 -6.55 16.46
CA GLY A 47 2.70 -5.12 16.55
C GLY A 47 3.16 -4.51 15.23
N LYS A 48 2.72 -5.03 14.09
CA LYS A 48 2.98 -4.42 12.79
C LYS A 48 1.82 -3.53 12.37
N LEU A 49 2.10 -2.28 12.04
CA LEU A 49 1.17 -1.36 11.39
C LEU A 49 1.37 -1.48 9.90
N ILE A 50 0.35 -1.91 9.18
CA ILE A 50 0.34 -1.84 7.72
C ILE A 50 -0.52 -0.67 7.31
N PHE A 51 -0.03 0.16 6.39
CA PHE A 51 -0.84 1.24 5.85
C PHE A 51 -0.68 1.35 4.33
N GLN A 52 -1.77 1.75 3.70
CA GLN A 52 -1.86 2.02 2.28
C GLN A 52 -1.64 3.51 2.05
N GLY A 53 -0.87 3.82 1.01
CA GLY A 53 -0.52 5.16 0.61
C GLY A 53 -0.12 5.26 -0.85
N ASN A 54 0.56 6.34 -1.22
CA ASN A 54 0.95 6.57 -2.60
C ASN A 54 2.43 6.94 -2.70
N THR A 55 3.15 6.33 -3.65
CA THR A 55 4.51 6.71 -4.06
C THR A 55 4.50 7.20 -5.49
N LEU A 56 4.83 8.46 -5.74
CA LEU A 56 4.90 9.02 -7.11
C LEU A 56 3.69 8.62 -7.97
N VAL A 57 2.49 8.72 -7.41
CA VAL A 57 1.16 8.29 -7.93
C VAL A 57 0.82 6.80 -7.88
N MET A 58 1.76 5.90 -7.65
CA MET A 58 1.49 4.45 -7.55
C MET A 58 0.90 4.07 -6.18
N PRO A 59 0.01 3.06 -6.11
CA PRO A 59 -0.41 2.49 -4.85
C PRO A 59 0.71 1.81 -4.10
N THR A 60 0.87 2.19 -2.83
CA THR A 60 1.97 1.76 -1.99
C THR A 60 1.43 1.15 -0.71
N ILE A 61 2.03 0.05 -0.27
CA ILE A 61 1.77 -0.57 1.03
C ILE A 61 3.07 -0.53 1.83
N VAL A 62 2.95 -0.14 3.08
CA VAL A 62 4.07 0.05 3.98
C VAL A 62 3.80 -0.68 5.27
N GLN A 63 4.79 -1.40 5.76
CA GLN A 63 4.74 -2.00 7.08
C GLN A 63 5.76 -1.35 8.01
N ILE A 64 5.26 -0.96 9.19
CA ILE A 64 6.05 -0.38 10.26
C ILE A 64 5.90 -1.24 11.51
N ASP A 65 6.99 -1.46 12.21
CA ASP A 65 6.98 -1.94 13.59
C ASP A 65 6.43 -0.88 14.56
N ILE A 66 5.29 -1.15 15.21
CA ILE A 66 4.58 -0.19 16.07
C ILE A 66 5.38 0.21 17.30
N LEU A 67 6.33 -0.61 17.75
CA LEU A 67 7.12 -0.33 18.94
C LEU A 67 8.31 0.58 18.62
N THR A 68 8.97 0.33 17.49
CA THR A 68 10.23 0.98 17.14
C THR A 68 10.10 2.05 16.06
N GLY A 69 9.02 2.05 15.29
CA GLY A 69 8.86 2.88 14.10
C GLY A 69 9.76 2.44 12.93
N GLN A 70 10.41 1.26 13.03
CA GLN A 70 11.20 0.71 11.94
C GLN A 70 10.30 0.27 10.79
N ILE A 71 10.69 0.60 9.57
CA ILE A 71 9.99 0.12 8.37
C ILE A 71 10.57 -1.22 8.00
N ASP A 72 9.69 -2.21 7.92
CA ASP A 72 10.07 -3.56 7.51
C ASP A 72 10.08 -3.64 5.97
N PHE A 73 9.07 -3.05 5.32
CA PHE A 73 9.00 -2.99 3.87
C PHE A 73 8.16 -1.82 3.36
N VAL A 74 8.45 -1.45 2.12
CA VAL A 74 7.64 -0.58 1.27
C VAL A 74 7.48 -1.30 -0.06
N ILE A 75 6.23 -1.46 -0.50
CA ILE A 75 5.90 -2.00 -1.81
C ILE A 75 5.14 -0.94 -2.57
N SER A 76 5.53 -0.67 -3.82
CA SER A 76 4.69 0.04 -4.79
C SER A 76 4.13 -0.94 -5.84
N ILE A 77 2.83 -0.85 -6.11
CA ILE A 77 2.10 -1.66 -7.10
C ILE A 77 2.15 -0.92 -8.42
N ASP A 78 2.89 -1.47 -9.39
CA ASP A 78 3.02 -0.91 -10.73
C ASP A 78 2.41 -1.82 -11.81
N PHE A 79 1.99 -1.21 -12.91
CA PHE A 79 1.39 -1.87 -14.06
C PHE A 79 2.36 -1.82 -15.25
N ILE A 80 2.53 -2.96 -15.92
CA ILE A 80 3.52 -3.13 -17.02
C ILE A 80 3.24 -2.19 -18.20
N ASP A 81 1.99 -1.78 -18.39
CA ASP A 81 1.60 -0.85 -19.45
C ASP A 81 1.85 0.60 -18.98
N GLN A 82 3.02 1.13 -19.33
CA GLN A 82 3.43 2.50 -19.05
C GLN A 82 2.94 3.50 -20.10
N SER A 83 1.76 3.27 -20.70
CA SER A 83 1.10 4.35 -21.43
C SER A 83 0.91 5.55 -20.49
N LEU A 84 1.07 6.76 -21.03
CA LEU A 84 1.33 8.01 -20.29
C LEU A 84 0.22 8.46 -19.29
N GLU A 85 -0.85 7.69 -19.12
CA GLU A 85 -1.95 8.01 -18.22
C GLU A 85 -2.31 6.82 -17.32
N ASN A 86 -1.41 6.44 -16.43
CA ASN A 86 -1.74 5.58 -15.30
C ASN A 86 -2.32 6.44 -14.16
N VAL A 87 -3.65 6.50 -14.07
CA VAL A 87 -4.34 7.26 -13.02
C VAL A 87 -4.80 6.30 -11.94
N PHE A 88 -4.28 6.51 -10.72
CA PHE A 88 -4.66 5.74 -9.54
C PHE A 88 -5.48 6.58 -8.56
N GLN A 89 -6.51 5.97 -7.98
CA GLN A 89 -7.24 6.56 -6.85
C GLN A 89 -7.38 5.53 -5.74
N GLN A 90 -7.18 5.96 -4.50
CA GLN A 90 -7.22 5.09 -3.33
C GLN A 90 -8.14 5.67 -2.26
N PHE A 91 -8.82 4.76 -1.57
CA PHE A 91 -9.77 5.07 -0.50
C PHE A 91 -9.43 4.32 0.80
N GLY A 92 -8.17 3.90 0.96
CA GLY A 92 -7.69 3.22 2.18
C GLY A 92 -8.19 1.79 2.35
N ALA A 93 -8.62 1.15 1.26
CA ALA A 93 -9.08 -0.22 1.28
C ALA A 93 -7.88 -1.17 1.38
N LEU A 94 -7.58 -1.53 2.62
CA LEU A 94 -6.54 -2.46 3.02
C LEU A 94 -7.16 -3.44 4.03
N TYR A 95 -6.91 -4.72 3.83
CA TYR A 95 -7.26 -5.76 4.79
C TYR A 95 -6.11 -6.73 4.94
N PHE A 96 -5.60 -6.90 6.15
CA PHE A 96 -4.64 -7.93 6.51
C PHE A 96 -5.36 -9.14 7.09
N ASP A 97 -5.04 -10.30 6.55
CA ASP A 97 -5.51 -11.59 7.02
C ASP A 97 -4.29 -12.44 7.41
N GLU A 98 -4.34 -12.98 8.63
CA GLU A 98 -3.21 -13.70 9.23
C GLU A 98 -2.98 -15.07 8.59
N GLU A 99 -4.01 -15.65 7.99
CA GLU A 99 -3.93 -17.01 7.48
C GLU A 99 -4.76 -17.18 6.19
N ASP A 100 -4.07 -17.34 5.06
CA ASP A 100 -4.74 -17.75 3.84
C ASP A 100 -5.26 -19.19 3.95
N PRO A 101 -6.55 -19.47 3.67
CA PRO A 101 -7.10 -20.82 3.76
C PRO A 101 -6.45 -21.86 2.84
N LYS A 102 -5.68 -21.45 1.81
CA LYS A 102 -5.02 -22.36 0.86
C LYS A 102 -3.55 -22.55 1.17
N THR A 103 -2.84 -21.52 1.60
CA THR A 103 -1.38 -21.56 1.83
C THR A 103 -1.00 -21.57 3.31
N GLY A 104 -1.92 -21.21 4.21
CA GLY A 104 -1.66 -21.01 5.64
C GLY A 104 -0.73 -19.81 5.92
N GLN A 105 -0.48 -18.94 4.92
CA GLN A 105 0.43 -17.81 5.02
C GLN A 105 -0.34 -16.49 5.16
N PRO A 106 0.22 -15.51 5.89
CA PRO A 106 -0.37 -14.18 6.00
C PRO A 106 -0.35 -13.43 4.67
N HIS A 107 -1.36 -12.59 4.47
CA HIS A 107 -1.53 -11.85 3.23
C HIS A 107 -2.32 -10.55 3.40
N PHE A 108 -2.14 -9.65 2.44
CA PHE A 108 -2.88 -8.39 2.35
C PHE A 108 -3.82 -8.43 1.17
N TYR A 109 -5.02 -7.90 1.35
CA TYR A 109 -5.86 -7.43 0.26
C TYR A 109 -5.78 -5.92 0.18
N SER A 110 -5.66 -5.40 -1.03
CA SER A 110 -5.83 -3.97 -1.27
C SER A 110 -6.71 -3.73 -2.48
N SER A 111 -7.50 -2.66 -2.43
CA SER A 111 -8.24 -2.21 -3.60
C SER A 111 -8.04 -0.72 -3.88
N PHE A 112 -8.07 -0.39 -5.16
CA PHE A 112 -7.86 0.95 -5.68
C PHE A 112 -8.48 1.06 -7.08
N ILE A 113 -8.70 2.28 -7.55
CA ILE A 113 -9.11 2.53 -8.94
C ILE A 113 -7.85 2.72 -9.78
N HIS A 114 -7.81 2.07 -10.94
CA HIS A 114 -6.83 2.31 -11.99
C HIS A 114 -7.59 2.48 -13.31
N ASN A 115 -7.48 3.65 -13.94
CA ASN A 115 -8.13 3.98 -15.22
C ASN A 115 -9.63 3.60 -15.25
N ASP A 116 -10.39 4.10 -14.28
CA ASP A 116 -11.84 3.87 -14.08
C ASP A 116 -12.24 2.40 -13.80
N GLN A 117 -11.29 1.54 -13.45
CA GLN A 117 -11.51 0.14 -13.13
C GLN A 117 -11.11 -0.13 -11.68
N ILE A 118 -11.96 -0.88 -10.96
CA ILE A 118 -11.60 -1.32 -9.60
C ILE A 118 -10.58 -2.44 -9.75
N GLN A 119 -9.43 -2.25 -9.15
CA GLN A 119 -8.39 -3.26 -8.97
C GLN A 119 -8.50 -3.83 -7.56
N VAL A 120 -8.43 -5.15 -7.46
CA VAL A 120 -8.30 -5.87 -6.19
C VAL A 120 -7.08 -6.75 -6.30
N VAL A 121 -6.13 -6.58 -5.39
CA VAL A 121 -4.90 -7.37 -5.33
C VAL A 121 -4.84 -8.11 -4.02
N LYS A 122 -4.26 -9.31 -4.04
CA LYS A 122 -3.81 -10.05 -2.88
C LYS A 122 -2.30 -10.20 -2.93
N ILE A 123 -1.64 -9.84 -1.84
CA ILE A 123 -0.19 -9.80 -1.69
C ILE A 123 0.19 -10.78 -0.59
N ASP A 124 1.12 -11.68 -0.89
CA ASP A 124 1.76 -12.56 0.09
C ASP A 124 2.74 -11.75 0.95
N GLU A 125 2.57 -11.74 2.27
CA GLU A 125 3.44 -10.98 3.19
C GLU A 125 4.85 -11.57 3.26
N SER A 126 5.02 -12.88 3.14
CA SER A 126 6.35 -13.48 3.29
C SER A 126 7.28 -13.16 2.12
N ARG A 127 6.70 -13.06 0.91
CA ARG A 127 7.44 -12.83 -0.33
C ARG A 127 7.34 -11.40 -0.85
N MET A 128 6.43 -10.61 -0.30
CA MET A 128 6.07 -9.31 -0.84
C MET A 128 5.76 -9.42 -2.34
N GLU A 129 4.85 -10.34 -2.70
CA GLU A 129 4.49 -10.66 -4.09
C GLU A 129 2.97 -10.60 -4.30
N VAL A 130 2.51 -10.01 -5.40
CA VAL A 130 1.10 -10.13 -5.81
C VAL A 130 0.85 -11.57 -6.28
N VAL A 131 0.10 -12.34 -5.50
CA VAL A 131 -0.24 -13.73 -5.81
C VAL A 131 -1.54 -13.86 -6.60
N TRP A 132 -2.36 -12.81 -6.56
CA TRP A 132 -3.67 -12.80 -7.18
C TRP A 132 -4.16 -11.37 -7.41
N SER A 133 -4.80 -11.13 -8.54
CA SER A 133 -5.37 -9.83 -8.86
C SER A 133 -6.57 -9.95 -9.80
N TYR A 134 -7.59 -9.15 -9.52
CA TYR A 134 -8.78 -8.99 -10.35
C TYR A 134 -8.96 -7.52 -10.70
N LYS A 135 -9.52 -7.28 -11.89
CA LYS A 135 -10.18 -6.01 -12.15
C LYS A 135 -11.66 -6.17 -12.45
N PHE A 136 -12.39 -5.13 -12.11
CA PHE A 136 -13.82 -4.99 -12.38
C PHE A 136 -14.03 -3.74 -13.24
N SER A 137 -14.73 -3.91 -14.37
CA SER A 137 -15.06 -2.82 -15.28
C SER A 137 -16.56 -2.54 -15.26
N LYS A 138 -16.94 -1.27 -15.35
CA LYS A 138 -18.34 -0.81 -15.32
C LYS A 138 -19.18 -1.29 -16.53
N VAL A 139 -18.54 -1.82 -17.57
CA VAL A 139 -19.14 -2.01 -18.90
C VAL A 139 -20.14 -3.18 -18.96
N SER A 140 -20.12 -4.10 -18.00
CA SER A 140 -21.26 -5.03 -17.78
C SER A 140 -21.28 -5.53 -16.35
N ALA A 141 -22.48 -5.76 -15.81
CA ALA A 141 -22.72 -6.05 -14.39
C ALA A 141 -22.04 -7.33 -13.83
N ASN A 142 -21.26 -8.07 -14.62
CA ASN A 142 -20.58 -9.31 -14.23
C ASN A 142 -19.21 -9.53 -14.91
N ALA A 143 -18.59 -8.50 -15.50
CA ALA A 143 -17.26 -8.65 -16.11
C ALA A 143 -16.15 -8.51 -15.06
N TYR A 144 -15.72 -9.64 -14.48
CA TYR A 144 -14.47 -9.73 -13.74
C TYR A 144 -13.45 -10.51 -14.56
N GLU A 145 -12.23 -10.00 -14.64
CA GLU A 145 -11.13 -10.66 -15.33
C GLU A 145 -10.01 -10.91 -14.32
N ASN A 146 -9.53 -12.16 -14.24
CA ASN A 146 -8.29 -12.44 -13.51
C ASN A 146 -7.15 -11.89 -14.36
N ILE A 147 -6.56 -10.80 -13.89
CA ILE A 147 -5.46 -10.15 -14.58
C ILE A 147 -4.21 -10.53 -13.82
N LYS A 148 -3.37 -11.41 -14.36
CA LYS A 148 -2.06 -11.76 -13.78
C LYS A 148 -1.02 -10.62 -13.92
N VAL A 149 -1.43 -9.36 -13.74
CA VAL A 149 -0.66 -8.15 -14.09
C VAL A 149 -0.73 -7.09 -12.98
N PRO A 150 -0.27 -7.43 -11.78
CA PRO A 150 0.95 -6.74 -11.36
C PRO A 150 2.00 -7.78 -11.02
N ARG A 151 3.09 -7.84 -11.80
CA ARG A 151 4.23 -8.73 -11.53
C ARG A 151 5.39 -8.06 -10.82
N PHE A 152 5.36 -6.73 -10.68
CA PHE A 152 6.50 -5.98 -10.17
C PHE A 152 6.10 -5.20 -8.95
N LEU A 153 6.74 -5.55 -7.85
CA LEU A 153 6.80 -4.77 -6.64
C LEU A 153 8.22 -4.23 -6.56
N HIS A 154 8.37 -2.92 -6.65
CA HIS A 154 9.65 -2.28 -6.36
C HIS A 154 9.80 -2.24 -4.83
N GLN A 155 10.76 -3.00 -4.31
CA GLN A 155 11.25 -2.83 -2.95
C GLN A 155 12.37 -1.79 -3.03
N ASP A 156 12.10 -0.58 -2.55
CA ASP A 156 13.16 0.41 -2.38
C ASP A 156 14.08 -0.09 -1.24
N GLN A 157 15.33 -0.41 -1.57
CA GLN A 157 16.39 -0.73 -0.59
C GLN A 157 17.01 0.55 -0.01
#